data_AF-A0A0K1E1Z8-F1
#
_entry.id   AF-A0A0K1E1Z8-F1
#
_cell.length_a   1.000
_cell.length_b   1.000
_cell.length_c   1.000
_cell.angle_alpha   90.00
_cell.angle_beta   90.00
_cell.angle_gamma   90.00
#
_symmetry.space_group_name_H-M   'P 1'
#
loop_
_entity.id
_entity.type
_entity.pdbx_description
1 polymer ?
#
loop_
_entity_poly.entity_id
_entity_poly.type
_entity_poly.pdbx_seq_one_letter_code
_entity_poly.pdbx_strand_id
1 'polypeptide(L)' 'MSLLMLFRGEVPRHWRELKAEGLEVRSLAEGLPEIGGKFVVVVGDRWLAERLRVGYMSEEEVEEFFRYLKEALSRVSSA' A
#
# COMPACT_ATOMS: atom_id res chain seq x y z
N MET A 1 14.68 -1.66 0.05
CA MET A 1 13.78 -0.51 -0.10
C MET A 1 12.39 -1.06 -0.32
N SER A 2 11.41 -0.77 0.54
CA SER A 2 10.05 -1.31 0.44
C SER A 2 9.01 -0.19 0.24
N LEU A 3 7.92 -0.53 -0.44
CA LEU A 3 6.70 0.26 -0.51
C LEU A 3 5.78 -0.18 0.64
N LEU A 4 5.45 0.74 1.53
CA LEU A 4 4.48 0.55 2.59
C LEU A 4 3.16 1.23 2.20
N MET A 5 2.12 0.42 2.03
CA MET A 5 0.74 0.86 1.89
C MET A 5 0.05 0.87 3.25
N LEU A 6 -0.41 2.04 3.66
CA LEU A 6 -0.97 2.27 4.97
C LEU A 6 -2.45 2.67 4.85
N PHE A 7 -3.34 1.70 5.10
CA PHE A 7 -4.78 1.91 5.02
C PHE A 7 -5.30 2.60 6.27
N ARG A 8 -6.15 3.63 6.10
CA ARG A 8 -6.84 4.28 7.21
C ARG A 8 -7.69 3.30 8.02
N GLY A 9 -8.42 2.43 7.33
CA GLY A 9 -9.30 1.41 7.91
C GLY A 9 -8.72 0.01 7.82
N GLU A 10 -9.61 -0.98 7.79
CA GLU A 10 -9.20 -2.37 7.57
C GLU A 10 -8.56 -2.54 6.19
N VAL A 11 -7.48 -3.33 6.14
CA VAL A 11 -6.86 -3.70 4.86
C VAL A 11 -7.78 -4.67 4.13
N PRO A 12 -8.17 -4.40 2.86
CA PRO A 12 -8.96 -5.33 2.08
C PRO A 12 -8.27 -6.70 1.96
N ARG A 13 -9.07 -7.77 1.99
CA ARG A 13 -8.54 -9.14 2.07
C ARG A 13 -7.57 -9.47 0.93
N HIS A 14 -7.88 -9.07 -0.30
CA HIS A 14 -7.04 -9.31 -1.48
C HIS A 14 -5.67 -8.61 -1.40
N TRP A 15 -5.58 -7.48 -0.69
CA TRP A 15 -4.31 -6.81 -0.41
C TRP A 15 -3.47 -7.57 0.62
N ARG A 16 -4.08 -8.17 1.65
CA ARG A 16 -3.37 -9.01 2.64
C ARG A 16 -2.81 -10.29 2.01
N GLU A 17 -3.51 -10.84 1.03
CA GLU A 17 -3.13 -12.07 0.33
C GLU A 17 -2.08 -11.82 -0.77
N LEU A 18 -1.85 -10.56 -1.16
CA LEU A 18 -0.86 -10.21 -2.17
C LEU A 18 0.55 -10.39 -1.63
N LYS A 19 1.23 -11.44 -2.09
CA LYS A 19 2.64 -11.69 -1.79
C LYS A 19 3.51 -11.08 -2.89
N ALA A 20 4.05 -9.89 -2.62
CA ALA A 20 5.02 -9.24 -3.50
C ALA A 20 6.24 -8.83 -2.68
N GLU A 21 7.43 -9.21 -3.14
CA GLU A 21 8.67 -8.81 -2.48
C GLU A 21 8.81 -7.28 -2.52
N GLY A 22 9.15 -6.67 -1.39
CA GLY A 22 9.27 -5.23 -1.26
C GLY A 22 7.94 -4.48 -1.10
N LEU A 23 6.79 -5.17 -0.99
CA LEU A 23 5.51 -4.57 -0.64
C LEU A 23 5.11 -4.93 0.79
N GLU A 24 4.81 -3.92 1.59
CA GLU A 24 4.23 -4.05 2.92
C GLU A 24 2.84 -3.42 2.93
N VAL A 25 1.86 -4.11 3.52
CA VAL A 25 0.51 -3.58 3.68
C VAL A 25 0.12 -3.62 5.16
N ARG A 26 -0.35 -2.49 5.69
CA ARG A 26 -0.70 -2.32 7.11
C ARG A 26 -1.97 -1.49 7.26
N SER A 27 -2.68 -1.71 8.37
CA SER A 27 -3.80 -0.87 8.80
C SER A 27 -3.32 0.12 9.87
N LEU A 28 -3.81 1.36 9.82
CA LEU A 28 -3.64 2.33 10.90
C LEU A 28 -4.39 1.97 12.18
N ALA A 29 -5.39 1.08 12.10
CA ALA A 29 -6.07 0.54 13.28
C ALA A 29 -5.12 -0.28 14.16
N GLU A 30 -4.03 -0.80 13.60
CA GLU A 30 -2.97 -1.53 14.31
C GLU A 30 -1.89 -0.59 14.88
N GLY A 31 -2.03 0.73 14.66
CA GLY A 31 -1.05 1.75 15.01
C GLY A 31 -0.18 2.19 13.83
N LEU A 32 0.56 3.29 14.02
CA LEU A 32 1.49 3.79 13.01
C LEU A 32 2.78 2.97 13.06
N PRO A 33 3.13 2.23 11.99
CA PRO A 33 4.38 1.46 11.97
C PRO A 33 5.60 2.37 11.78
N GLU A 34 6.80 1.80 11.91
CA GLU A 34 8.03 2.49 11.52
C GLU A 34 8.04 2.74 10.00
N ILE A 35 8.20 4.03 9.63
CA ILE A 35 8.14 4.53 8.25
C ILE A 35 9.52 4.92 7.69
N GLY A 36 10.57 4.95 8.51
CA GLY A 36 11.91 5.34 8.09
C GLY A 36 12.48 4.42 7.01
N GLY A 37 13.04 4.99 5.94
CA GLY A 37 13.66 4.22 4.86
C GLY A 37 12.69 3.45 3.96
N LYS A 38 11.38 3.75 4.02
CA LYS A 38 10.33 3.16 3.18
C LYS A 38 9.70 4.22 2.28
N PHE A 39 9.24 3.82 1.10
CA PHE A 39 8.28 4.61 0.34
C PHE A 39 6.91 4.38 0.94
N VAL A 40 6.28 5.41 1.50
CA VAL A 40 5.00 5.26 2.20
C VAL A 40 3.89 5.91 1.39
N VAL A 41 2.76 5.20 1.29
CA VAL A 41 1.51 5.70 0.71
C VAL A 41 0.39 5.48 1.72
N VAL A 42 -0.31 6.55 2.07
CA VAL A 42 -1.51 6.50 2.91
C VAL A 42 -2.74 6.40 2.01
N VAL A 43 -3.63 5.47 2.33
CA VAL A 43 -4.84 5.17 1.55
C VAL A 43 -6.07 5.70 2.26
N GLY A 44 -6.85 6.55 1.57
CA GLY A 44 -8.13 7.08 2.06
C GLY A 44 -8.02 8.14 3.15
N ASP A 45 -6.80 8.60 3.49
CA ASP A 45 -6.57 9.68 4.45
C ASP A 45 -5.55 10.70 3.93
N ARG A 46 -6.04 11.63 3.12
CA ARG A 46 -5.20 12.70 2.54
C ARG A 46 -4.57 13.60 3.60
N TRP A 47 -5.31 13.92 4.65
CA TRP A 47 -4.81 14.78 5.72
C TRP A 47 -3.64 14.15 6.47
N LEU A 48 -3.73 12.84 6.74
CA LEU A 48 -2.62 12.12 7.35
C LEU A 48 -1.42 12.03 6.42
N ALA A 49 -1.64 11.76 5.13
CA ALA A 49 -0.57 11.73 4.13
C ALA A 49 0.23 13.05 4.11
N GLU A 50 -0.48 14.18 4.10
CA GLU A 50 0.11 15.52 4.11
C GLU A 50 0.89 15.79 5.41
N ARG A 51 0.35 15.38 6.57
CA ARG A 51 1.05 15.53 7.87
C ARG A 51 2.33 14.72 7.94
N LEU A 52 2.31 13.50 7.41
CA LEU A 52 3.48 12.62 7.38
C LEU A 52 4.44 12.97 6.24
N ARG A 53 4.02 13.81 5.29
CA ARG A 53 4.75 14.17 4.05
C ARG A 53 5.07 12.95 3.19
N VAL A 54 4.07 12.08 3.03
CA VAL A 54 4.17 10.82 2.27
C VAL A 54 3.16 10.82 1.11
N GLY A 55 3.19 9.77 0.29
CA GLY A 55 2.24 9.62 -0.81
C GLY A 55 0.81 9.45 -0.31
N TYR A 56 -0.16 9.89 -1.13
CA TYR A 56 -1.58 9.69 -0.92
C TYR A 56 -2.16 8.91 -2.11
N MET A 57 -3.09 7.99 -1.83
CA MET A 57 -4.00 7.42 -2.82
C MET A 57 -5.42 7.41 -2.27
N SER A 58 -6.41 7.67 -3.13
CA SER A 58 -7.80 7.34 -2.84
C SER A 58 -7.98 5.81 -2.80
N GLU A 59 -9.11 5.35 -2.25
CA GLU A 59 -9.45 3.92 -2.29
C GLU A 59 -9.63 3.43 -3.73
N GLU A 60 -10.16 4.26 -4.64
CA GLU A 60 -10.30 3.88 -6.05
C GLU A 60 -8.93 3.76 -6.75
N GLU A 61 -8.04 4.72 -6.53
CA GLU A 61 -6.67 4.71 -7.08
C GLU A 61 -5.89 3.48 -6.57
N VAL A 62 -6.12 3.09 -5.31
CA VAL A 62 -5.50 1.90 -4.74
C VAL A 62 -5.98 0.63 -5.46
N GLU A 63 -7.27 0.49 -5.75
CA GLU A 63 -7.79 -0.69 -6.44
C GLU A 63 -7.36 -0.76 -7.91
N GLU A 64 -7.15 0.38 -8.55
CA GLU A 64 -6.48 0.47 -9.86
C GLU A 64 -5.03 -0.01 -9.78
N PHE A 65 -4.28 0.48 -8.79
CA PHE A 65 -2.90 0.06 -8.57
C PHE A 65 -2.79 -1.44 -8.25
N PHE A 66 -3.73 -2.00 -7.48
CA PHE A 66 -3.79 -3.43 -7.21
C PHE A 66 -3.89 -4.27 -8.48
N ARG A 67 -4.79 -3.87 -9.40
CA ARG A 67 -4.96 -4.56 -10.69
C ARG A 67 -3.69 -4.52 -11.52
N TYR A 68 -3.06 -3.34 -11.59
CA TYR A 68 -1.77 -3.18 -12.25
C TYR A 68 -0.69 -4.09 -11.63
N LEU A 69 -0.57 -4.14 -10.30
CA LEU A 69 0.40 -5.00 -9.62
C LEU A 69 0.16 -6.48 -9.92
N LYS A 70 -1.10 -6.95 -9.90
CA LYS A 70 -1.42 -8.35 -10.24
C LYS A 70 -1.00 -8.71 -11.67
N GLU A 71 -1.24 -7.82 -12.63
CA GLU A 71 -0.82 -8.03 -14.02
C GLU A 71 0.71 -7.98 -14.18
N ALA A 72 1.39 -7.11 -13.46
CA ALA A 72 2.84 -7.03 -13.48
C ALA A 72 3.49 -8.30 -12.90
N LEU A 73 3.00 -8.76 -11.74
CA LEU A 73 3.52 -9.95 -11.06
C LEU A 73 3.28 -11.24 -11.86
N SER A 74 2.13 -11.37 -12.53
CA SER A 74 1.86 -12.54 -13.38
C SER A 74 2.82 -12.63 -14.58
N ARG A 75 3.16 -11.49 -15.18
CA ARG A 75 4.15 -11.41 -16.27
C ARG A 75 5.54 -11.81 -15.81
N VAL A 76 5.98 -11.32 -14.64
CA VAL A 76 7.30 -11.66 -14.09
C VAL A 76 7.39 -13.14 -13.71
N SER A 77 6.32 -13.75 -13.19
CA SER A 77 6.30 -15.18 -12.88
C SER A 77 6.26 -16.09 -14.12
N SER A 78 6.01 -15.54 -15.31
CA SER A 78 5.92 -16.29 -16.57
C SER A 78 7.19 -16.15 -17.43
N ALA A 79 8.18 -15.40 -16.96
CA ALA A 79 9.48 -15.17 -17.58
C ALA A 79 10.58 -15.97 -16.87
#